data_AF-A0A6J8DQ51-F1
#
_entry.id   AF-A0A6J8DQ51-F1
#
_cell.length_a   1.000
_cell.length_b   1.000
_cell.length_c   1.000
_cell.angle_alpha   90.00
_cell.angle_beta   90.00
_cell.angle_gamma   90.00
#
_symmetry.space_group_name_H-M   'P 1'
#
loop_
_entity.id
_entity.type
_entity.pdbx_description
1 polymer ?
#
loop_
_entity_poly.entity_id
_entity_poly.type
_entity_poly.pdbx_seq_one_letter_code
_entity_poly.pdbx_strand_id
1 'polypeptide(L)'
;MYGDHAHCYRSWCGFLKDGDKYKHSNLPHGKDLTSDSLRSDLEKIFLGNESVNPRKLASLSSSQANKNFNNMLAAKAPKAKHYSSSASLGYRIDSSILQKNEGYAYISEVHASMGLSPGEETIKRSSKINMKRKKTKEKAKTKEAKRRRFFLKQTRTSKTASKEIREGKTYESEIDKESQEIPEIQDITKIPLNEQEVIKAPVVIFDLETTGLSRKSDITQLAAYSESVNFSTYIFPSQPIFKEASDVSQQHCSSIQVGS
;
A
#
# COMPACT_ATOMS: atom_id res chain seq x y z
N MET A 1 10.81 -15.18 -11.70
CA MET A 1 10.21 -14.85 -10.38
C MET A 1 11.18 -15.19 -9.26
N TYR A 2 11.84 -16.36 -9.33
CA TYR A 2 12.91 -16.79 -8.44
C TYR A 2 14.30 -16.69 -9.08
N GLY A 3 14.54 -15.66 -9.92
CA GLY A 3 15.83 -15.49 -10.61
C GLY A 3 16.15 -16.49 -11.73
N ASP A 4 15.35 -17.53 -11.94
CA ASP A 4 15.53 -18.43 -13.09
C ASP A 4 15.04 -17.77 -14.40
N HIS A 5 15.99 -17.61 -15.32
CA HIS A 5 15.80 -17.03 -16.64
C HIS A 5 16.19 -17.98 -17.78
N ALA A 6 16.41 -19.27 -17.51
CA ALA A 6 16.85 -20.25 -18.52
C ALA A 6 15.89 -20.37 -19.72
N HIS A 7 14.59 -20.27 -19.46
CA HIS A 7 13.53 -20.37 -20.48
C HIS A 7 13.02 -18.99 -20.96
N CYS A 8 13.72 -17.92 -20.61
CA CYS A 8 13.36 -16.57 -21.02
C CYS A 8 13.93 -16.24 -22.41
N TYR A 9 13.22 -15.39 -23.16
CA TYR A 9 13.75 -14.83 -24.40
C TYR A 9 14.12 -13.37 -24.23
N ARG A 10 15.22 -12.95 -24.88
CA ARG A 10 15.71 -11.56 -24.85
C ARG A 10 14.68 -10.54 -25.36
N SER A 11 13.68 -10.95 -26.15
CA SER A 11 12.63 -10.07 -26.65
C SER A 11 11.78 -9.46 -25.52
N TRP A 12 11.49 -10.22 -24.46
CA TRP A 12 10.58 -9.79 -23.39
C TRP A 12 11.17 -9.83 -21.98
N CYS A 13 12.27 -10.56 -21.75
CA CYS A 13 12.91 -10.62 -20.45
C CYS A 13 13.81 -9.39 -20.22
N GLY A 14 13.48 -8.58 -19.20
CA GLY A 14 14.29 -7.41 -18.85
C GLY A 14 15.62 -7.78 -18.20
N PHE A 15 15.69 -8.90 -17.46
CA PHE A 15 16.94 -9.38 -16.88
C PHE A 15 17.96 -9.77 -17.96
N LEU A 16 17.55 -10.49 -19.00
CA LEU A 16 18.43 -10.80 -20.15
C LEU A 16 18.84 -9.57 -20.99
N LYS A 17 18.22 -8.40 -20.77
CA LYS A 17 18.59 -7.13 -21.41
C LYS A 17 19.59 -6.34 -20.57
N ASP A 18 19.25 -6.13 -19.30
CA ASP A 18 19.93 -5.17 -18.41
C ASP A 18 20.78 -5.85 -17.31
N GLY A 19 20.77 -7.18 -17.23
CA GLY A 19 21.48 -7.98 -16.23
C GLY A 19 21.06 -7.64 -14.80
N ASP A 20 22.04 -7.56 -13.91
CA ASP A 20 21.86 -7.27 -12.47
C ASP A 20 21.26 -5.87 -12.18
N LYS A 21 21.22 -4.99 -13.18
CA LYS A 21 20.56 -3.67 -13.06
C LYS A 21 19.05 -3.77 -13.21
N TYR A 22 18.52 -4.90 -13.67
CA TYR A 22 17.10 -5.12 -13.82
C TYR A 22 16.39 -5.17 -12.46
N LYS A 23 15.28 -4.44 -12.35
CA LYS A 23 14.41 -4.47 -11.17
C LYS A 23 13.01 -4.90 -11.56
N HIS A 24 12.49 -5.90 -10.86
CA HIS A 24 11.13 -6.38 -11.09
C HIS A 24 10.12 -5.28 -10.77
N SER A 25 9.22 -4.98 -11.72
CA SER A 25 8.22 -3.92 -11.50
C SER A 25 7.13 -4.32 -10.51
N ASN A 26 6.92 -5.62 -10.32
CA ASN A 26 5.77 -6.19 -9.61
C ASN A 26 6.16 -6.98 -8.36
N LEU A 27 7.46 -7.16 -8.08
CA LEU A 27 7.93 -7.86 -6.88
C LEU A 27 8.36 -6.87 -5.78
N PRO A 28 8.24 -7.26 -4.50
CA PRO A 28 8.73 -6.48 -3.37
C PRO A 28 10.20 -6.08 -3.57
N HIS A 29 10.50 -4.81 -3.31
CA HIS A 29 11.84 -4.22 -3.44
C HIS A 29 12.51 -4.39 -4.81
N GLY A 30 11.78 -4.85 -5.83
CA GLY A 30 12.29 -5.13 -7.17
C GLY A 30 13.26 -6.32 -7.25
N LYS A 31 13.33 -7.16 -6.22
CA LYS A 31 14.19 -8.34 -6.14
C LYS A 31 13.41 -9.60 -6.49
N ASP A 32 14.15 -10.67 -6.81
CA ASP A 32 13.58 -12.01 -6.92
C ASP A 32 13.04 -12.51 -5.58
N LEU A 33 12.10 -13.43 -5.65
CA LEU A 33 11.63 -14.19 -4.49
C LEU A 33 12.69 -15.22 -4.10
N THR A 34 12.86 -15.46 -2.79
CA THR A 34 13.90 -16.35 -2.25
C THR A 34 13.36 -17.46 -1.36
N SER A 35 12.05 -17.49 -1.07
CA SER A 35 11.44 -18.51 -0.21
C SER A 35 11.17 -19.80 -0.98
N ASP A 36 11.87 -20.88 -0.59
CA ASP A 36 11.71 -22.23 -1.17
C ASP A 36 10.38 -22.89 -0.79
N SER A 37 9.85 -22.58 0.39
CA SER A 37 8.51 -23.01 0.83
C SER A 37 7.44 -22.46 -0.12
N LEU A 38 7.46 -21.14 -0.34
CA LEU A 38 6.56 -20.47 -1.27
C LEU A 38 6.73 -20.99 -2.70
N ARG A 39 7.96 -21.28 -3.13
CA ARG A 39 8.21 -21.83 -4.46
C ARG A 39 7.51 -23.16 -4.64
N SER A 40 7.67 -24.06 -3.67
CA SER A 40 7.07 -25.39 -3.66
C SER A 40 5.53 -25.33 -3.66
N ASP A 41 4.96 -24.42 -2.87
CA ASP A 41 3.51 -24.21 -2.83
C ASP A 41 2.97 -23.69 -4.17
N LEU A 42 3.66 -22.73 -4.79
CA LEU A 42 3.28 -22.21 -6.12
C LEU A 42 3.40 -23.29 -7.19
N GLU A 43 4.46 -24.08 -7.19
CA GLU A 43 4.64 -25.20 -8.13
C GLU A 43 3.51 -26.22 -7.98
N LYS A 44 3.09 -26.57 -6.75
CA LYS A 44 1.91 -27.43 -6.53
C LYS A 44 0.62 -26.83 -7.08
N ILE A 45 0.40 -25.53 -6.92
CA ILE A 45 -0.81 -24.86 -7.42
C ILE A 45 -0.83 -24.83 -8.95
N PHE A 46 0.30 -24.48 -9.59
CA PHE A 46 0.37 -24.28 -11.04
C PHE A 46 0.57 -25.57 -11.83
N LEU A 47 1.24 -26.57 -11.25
CA LEU A 47 1.54 -27.84 -11.92
C LEU A 47 0.66 -28.99 -11.44
N GLY A 48 0.26 -28.98 -10.15
CA GLY A 48 -0.52 -30.06 -9.54
C GLY A 48 -2.02 -29.95 -9.72
N ASN A 49 -2.53 -28.85 -10.28
CA ASN A 49 -3.97 -28.62 -10.40
C ASN A 49 -4.38 -28.49 -11.88
N GLU A 50 -4.98 -29.55 -12.45
CA GLU A 50 -5.47 -29.57 -13.84
C GLU A 50 -6.48 -28.46 -14.18
N SER A 51 -7.08 -27.84 -13.14
CA SER A 51 -8.01 -26.72 -13.28
C SER A 51 -7.33 -25.41 -13.72
N VAL A 52 -6.04 -25.24 -13.48
CA VAL A 52 -5.29 -24.04 -13.83
C VAL A 52 -4.78 -24.15 -15.27
N ASN A 53 -5.66 -23.88 -16.23
CA ASN A 53 -5.29 -23.92 -17.64
C ASN A 53 -4.57 -22.61 -18.06
N PRO A 54 -3.26 -22.65 -18.37
CA PRO A 54 -2.49 -21.45 -18.69
C PRO A 54 -3.00 -20.73 -19.95
N ARG A 55 -3.57 -21.48 -20.91
CA ARG A 55 -4.15 -20.90 -22.14
C ARG A 55 -5.42 -20.10 -21.85
N LYS A 56 -6.26 -20.57 -20.92
CA LYS A 56 -7.44 -19.81 -20.46
C LYS A 56 -7.00 -18.52 -19.75
N LEU A 57 -6.01 -18.60 -18.87
CA LEU A 57 -5.48 -17.44 -18.14
C LEU A 57 -4.80 -16.41 -19.06
N ALA A 58 -4.07 -16.87 -20.09
CA ALA A 58 -3.41 -15.99 -21.06
C ALA A 58 -4.42 -15.14 -21.87
N SER A 59 -5.64 -15.65 -22.06
CA SER A 59 -6.71 -14.93 -22.76
C SER A 59 -7.43 -13.87 -21.92
N LEU A 60 -7.21 -13.85 -20.60
CA LEU A 60 -7.81 -12.87 -19.70
C LEU A 60 -7.15 -11.50 -19.93
N SER A 61 -7.86 -10.64 -20.67
CA SER A 61 -7.44 -9.27 -20.97
C SER A 61 -7.33 -8.39 -19.71
N SER A 62 -6.75 -7.19 -19.85
CA SER A 62 -6.31 -6.36 -18.73
C SER A 62 -7.41 -6.13 -17.67
N SER A 63 -7.10 -6.49 -16.42
CA SER A 63 -7.99 -6.34 -15.26
C SER A 63 -8.36 -4.90 -14.94
N GLN A 64 -7.63 -3.92 -15.50
CA GLN A 64 -7.81 -2.49 -15.19
C GLN A 64 -9.12 -1.93 -15.73
N ALA A 65 -9.56 -2.36 -16.92
CA ALA A 65 -10.81 -1.91 -17.53
C ALA A 65 -12.02 -2.46 -16.74
N ASN A 66 -11.98 -3.76 -16.42
CA ASN A 66 -12.99 -4.43 -15.61
C ASN A 66 -13.04 -3.86 -14.20
N LYS A 67 -11.88 -3.56 -13.58
CA LYS A 67 -11.84 -2.90 -12.26
C LYS A 67 -12.50 -1.52 -12.27
N ASN A 68 -12.28 -0.71 -13.31
CA ASN A 68 -12.94 0.60 -13.42
C ASN A 68 -14.46 0.47 -13.59
N PHE A 69 -14.92 -0.51 -14.39
CA PHE A 69 -16.36 -0.77 -14.54
C PHE A 69 -16.99 -1.28 -13.24
N ASN A 70 -16.34 -2.24 -12.56
CA ASN A 70 -16.79 -2.75 -11.27
C ASN A 70 -16.89 -1.64 -10.22
N ASN A 71 -15.94 -0.71 -10.19
CA ASN A 71 -16.02 0.47 -9.32
C ASN A 71 -17.21 1.39 -9.66
N MET A 72 -17.55 1.52 -10.95
CA MET A 72 -18.72 2.29 -11.36
C MET A 72 -20.02 1.63 -10.90
N LEU A 73 -20.13 0.31 -11.08
CA LEU A 73 -21.26 -0.48 -10.57
C LEU A 73 -21.39 -0.35 -9.05
N ALA A 74 -20.29 -0.54 -8.32
CA ALA A 74 -20.29 -0.41 -6.85
C ALA A 74 -20.70 0.99 -6.37
N ALA A 75 -20.38 2.04 -7.14
CA ALA A 75 -20.80 3.40 -6.82
C ALA A 75 -22.31 3.63 -7.08
N LYS A 76 -22.88 3.06 -8.14
CA LYS A 76 -24.30 3.22 -8.47
C LYS A 76 -25.22 2.27 -7.70
N ALA A 77 -24.74 1.08 -7.36
CA ALA A 77 -25.44 0.08 -6.56
C ALA A 77 -24.51 -0.43 -5.43
N PRO A 78 -24.29 0.38 -4.38
CA PRO A 78 -23.50 -0.05 -3.22
C PRO A 78 -24.10 -1.30 -2.58
N LYS A 79 -23.25 -2.29 -2.25
CA LYS A 79 -23.68 -3.54 -1.59
C LYS A 79 -24.33 -3.30 -0.21
N ALA A 80 -24.00 -2.20 0.44
CA ALA A 80 -24.61 -1.80 1.72
C ALA A 80 -26.09 -1.42 1.61
N LYS A 81 -26.64 -1.28 0.40
CA LYS A 81 -28.04 -0.95 0.16
C LYS A 81 -28.70 -2.08 -0.63
N HIS A 82 -29.92 -2.45 -0.22
CA HIS A 82 -30.69 -3.48 -0.90
C HIS A 82 -31.44 -2.87 -2.10
N TYR A 83 -31.03 -3.23 -3.32
CA TYR A 83 -31.70 -2.82 -4.57
C TYR A 83 -32.33 -3.98 -5.35
N SER A 84 -32.06 -5.22 -4.94
CA SER A 84 -32.44 -6.43 -5.69
C SER A 84 -33.94 -6.75 -5.67
N SER A 85 -34.71 -6.18 -4.73
CA SER A 85 -36.16 -6.41 -4.61
C SER A 85 -37.00 -5.60 -5.62
N SER A 86 -36.39 -4.88 -6.56
CA SER A 86 -37.13 -4.13 -7.59
C SER A 86 -36.30 -3.98 -8.87
N ALA A 87 -36.90 -3.41 -9.92
CA ALA A 87 -36.20 -3.04 -11.15
C ALA A 87 -35.07 -1.99 -10.94
N SER A 88 -34.99 -1.37 -9.76
CA SER A 88 -33.94 -0.40 -9.38
C SER A 88 -32.53 -0.92 -9.62
N LEU A 89 -32.27 -2.21 -9.33
CA LEU A 89 -30.95 -2.80 -9.59
C LEU A 89 -30.61 -2.79 -11.08
N GLY A 90 -31.56 -3.22 -11.93
CA GLY A 90 -31.42 -3.21 -13.39
C GLY A 90 -31.07 -1.81 -13.91
N TYR A 91 -31.89 -0.81 -13.57
CA TYR A 91 -31.65 0.57 -14.01
C TYR A 91 -30.28 1.12 -13.57
N ARG A 92 -29.78 0.75 -12.39
CA ARG A 92 -28.44 1.17 -11.92
C ARG A 92 -27.31 0.49 -12.69
N ILE A 93 -27.50 -0.78 -13.05
CA ILE A 93 -26.57 -1.53 -13.90
C ILE A 93 -26.56 -0.92 -15.31
N ASP A 94 -27.73 -0.74 -15.93
CA ASP A 94 -27.88 -0.16 -17.27
C ASP A 94 -27.28 1.25 -17.34
N SER A 95 -27.62 2.08 -16.35
CA SER A 95 -27.05 3.42 -16.20
C SER A 95 -25.52 3.40 -16.07
N SER A 96 -24.92 2.37 -15.47
CA SER A 96 -23.46 2.22 -15.40
C SER A 96 -22.87 1.84 -16.74
N ILE A 97 -23.53 0.95 -17.48
CA ILE A 97 -23.11 0.51 -18.83
C ILE A 97 -23.15 1.69 -19.79
N LEU A 98 -24.28 2.39 -19.87
CA LEU A 98 -24.45 3.58 -20.71
C LEU A 98 -23.41 4.65 -20.39
N GLN A 99 -23.23 4.96 -19.10
CA GLN A 99 -22.22 5.94 -18.69
C GLN A 99 -20.79 5.52 -19.06
N LYS A 100 -20.48 4.23 -18.98
CA LYS A 100 -19.15 3.70 -19.34
C LYS A 100 -18.89 3.89 -20.83
N ASN A 101 -19.87 3.53 -21.65
CA ASN A 101 -19.79 3.52 -23.10
C ASN A 101 -19.85 4.94 -23.68
N GLU A 102 -20.88 5.71 -23.32
CA GLU A 102 -21.23 7.00 -23.94
C GLU A 102 -20.85 8.20 -23.07
N GLY A 103 -20.53 7.99 -21.79
CA GLY A 103 -20.28 9.09 -20.85
C GLY A 103 -21.57 9.62 -20.25
N TYR A 104 -21.55 10.82 -19.66
CA TYR A 104 -22.70 11.39 -18.96
C TYR A 104 -23.79 11.94 -19.91
N ALA A 105 -23.55 11.93 -21.22
CA ALA A 105 -24.52 12.43 -22.21
C ALA A 105 -25.72 11.49 -22.37
N TYR A 106 -25.57 10.19 -22.07
CA TYR A 106 -26.65 9.21 -22.14
C TYR A 106 -27.93 9.62 -21.40
N ILE A 107 -27.84 10.43 -20.34
CA ILE A 107 -29.02 10.91 -19.60
C ILE A 107 -29.92 11.75 -20.52
N SER A 108 -29.33 12.57 -21.38
CA SER A 108 -30.08 13.39 -22.34
C SER A 108 -30.77 12.53 -23.39
N GLU A 109 -30.10 11.46 -23.85
CA GLU A 109 -30.65 10.50 -24.82
C GLU A 109 -31.78 9.69 -24.22
N VAL A 110 -31.61 9.20 -22.97
CA VAL A 110 -32.66 8.50 -22.22
C VAL A 110 -33.88 9.41 -22.03
N HIS A 111 -33.68 10.66 -21.58
CA HIS A 111 -34.79 11.60 -21.44
C HIS A 111 -35.53 11.83 -22.76
N ALA A 112 -34.80 12.05 -23.86
CA ALA A 112 -35.41 12.21 -25.18
C ALA A 112 -36.21 10.97 -25.61
N SER A 113 -35.68 9.76 -25.37
CA SER A 113 -36.39 8.51 -25.68
C SER A 113 -37.66 8.31 -24.86
N MET A 114 -37.72 8.89 -23.66
CA MET A 114 -38.90 8.89 -22.80
C MET A 114 -39.87 10.05 -23.08
N GLY A 115 -39.61 10.87 -24.11
CA GLY A 115 -40.41 12.06 -24.40
C GLY A 115 -40.26 13.18 -23.36
N LEU A 116 -39.20 13.14 -22.54
CA LEU A 116 -38.91 14.12 -21.50
C LEU A 116 -37.84 15.10 -21.99
N SER A 117 -38.01 16.38 -21.66
CA SER A 117 -36.96 17.37 -21.88
C SER A 117 -35.79 17.11 -20.90
N PRO A 118 -34.54 17.02 -21.38
CA PRO A 118 -33.40 16.86 -20.49
C PRO A 118 -33.21 18.02 -19.52
N GLY A 119 -33.67 19.22 -19.88
CA GLY A 119 -33.39 20.47 -19.17
C GLY A 119 -31.99 21.00 -19.44
N GLU A 120 -31.87 22.33 -19.45
CA GLU A 120 -30.62 23.04 -19.76
C GLU A 120 -29.48 22.67 -18.79
N GLU A 121 -29.80 22.58 -17.50
CA GLU A 121 -28.81 22.27 -16.44
C GLU A 121 -28.24 20.86 -16.56
N THR A 122 -29.05 19.87 -16.98
CA THR A 122 -28.60 18.50 -17.22
C THR A 122 -27.59 18.48 -18.38
N ILE A 123 -27.87 19.20 -19.47
CA ILE A 123 -27.01 19.29 -20.66
C ILE A 123 -25.68 19.99 -20.32
N LYS A 124 -25.75 21.10 -19.57
CA LYS A 124 -24.55 21.81 -19.08
C LYS A 124 -23.69 20.90 -18.19
N ARG A 125 -24.32 20.21 -17.24
CA ARG A 125 -23.63 19.32 -16.31
C ARG A 125 -23.00 18.12 -17.03
N SER A 126 -23.72 17.46 -17.93
CA SER A 126 -23.20 16.31 -18.68
C SER A 126 -21.98 16.70 -19.52
N SER A 127 -22.06 17.84 -20.21
CA SER A 127 -20.96 18.42 -20.99
C SER A 127 -19.72 18.72 -20.13
N LYS A 128 -19.90 19.35 -18.97
CA LYS A 128 -18.81 19.66 -18.04
C LYS A 128 -18.12 18.40 -17.52
N ILE A 129 -18.88 17.37 -17.15
CA ILE A 129 -18.32 16.11 -16.63
C ILE A 129 -17.60 15.35 -17.74
N ASN A 130 -18.18 15.27 -18.94
CA ASN A 130 -17.56 14.64 -20.10
C ASN A 130 -16.25 15.32 -20.49
N MET A 131 -16.22 16.66 -20.49
CA MET A 131 -15.00 17.42 -20.75
C MET A 131 -13.93 17.14 -19.67
N LYS A 132 -14.30 17.08 -18.39
CA LYS A 132 -13.38 16.70 -17.30
C LYS A 132 -12.83 15.28 -17.47
N ARG A 133 -13.69 14.32 -17.85
CA ARG A 133 -13.29 12.93 -18.16
C ARG A 133 -12.29 12.89 -19.31
N LYS A 134 -12.55 13.61 -20.41
CA LYS A 134 -11.65 13.71 -21.57
C LYS A 134 -10.29 14.30 -21.18
N LYS A 135 -10.27 15.45 -20.50
CA LYS A 135 -9.04 16.09 -19.99
C LYS A 135 -8.25 15.15 -19.08
N THR A 136 -8.91 14.44 -18.19
CA THR A 136 -8.26 13.49 -17.27
C THR A 136 -7.66 12.29 -18.02
N LYS A 137 -8.38 11.75 -19.02
CA LYS A 137 -7.89 10.65 -19.87
C LYS A 137 -6.66 11.07 -20.66
N GLU A 138 -6.69 12.25 -21.29
CA GLU A 138 -5.54 12.77 -22.05
C GLU A 138 -4.35 13.06 -21.13
N LYS A 139 -4.58 13.73 -19.98
CA LYS A 139 -3.54 13.95 -18.97
C LYS A 139 -2.91 12.63 -18.51
N ALA A 140 -3.70 11.58 -18.29
CA ALA A 140 -3.20 10.28 -17.84
C ALA A 140 -2.32 9.56 -18.88
N LYS A 141 -2.44 9.90 -20.17
CA LYS A 141 -1.60 9.37 -21.25
C LYS A 141 -0.25 10.07 -21.37
N THR A 142 -0.15 11.32 -20.89
CA THR A 142 1.08 12.14 -20.97
C THR A 142 2.28 11.45 -20.32
N LYS A 143 3.48 11.75 -20.84
CA LYS A 143 4.74 11.18 -20.34
C LYS A 143 4.99 11.61 -18.90
N GLU A 144 4.67 12.86 -18.57
CA GLU A 144 4.79 13.48 -17.25
C GLU A 144 3.91 12.75 -16.23
N ALA A 145 2.65 12.47 -16.57
CA ALA A 145 1.75 11.74 -15.67
C ALA A 145 2.19 10.29 -15.45
N LYS A 146 2.73 9.63 -16.48
CA LYS A 146 3.32 8.29 -16.35
C LYS A 146 4.56 8.33 -15.45
N ARG A 147 5.50 9.23 -15.71
CA ARG A 147 6.71 9.44 -14.89
C ARG A 147 6.38 9.72 -13.42
N ARG A 148 5.43 10.63 -13.16
CA ARG A 148 4.96 10.93 -11.81
C ARG A 148 4.38 9.70 -11.11
N ARG A 149 3.64 8.85 -11.83
CA ARG A 149 3.10 7.60 -11.28
C ARG A 149 4.20 6.63 -10.87
N PHE A 150 5.23 6.47 -11.70
CA PHE A 150 6.39 5.64 -11.37
C PHE A 150 7.14 6.17 -10.15
N PHE A 151 7.41 7.48 -10.11
CA PHE A 151 8.05 8.12 -8.96
C PHE A 151 7.25 7.89 -7.67
N LEU A 152 5.94 8.17 -7.69
CA LEU A 152 5.07 7.96 -6.52
C LEU A 152 5.02 6.50 -6.07
N LYS A 153 5.05 5.55 -7.01
CA LYS A 153 5.13 4.12 -6.70
C LYS A 153 6.44 3.81 -5.97
N GLN A 154 7.57 4.28 -6.50
CA GLN A 154 8.88 4.08 -5.90
C GLN A 154 8.98 4.69 -4.50
N THR A 155 8.50 5.93 -4.31
CA THR A 155 8.45 6.59 -3.00
C THR A 155 7.62 5.79 -2.00
N ARG A 156 6.45 5.27 -2.41
CA ARG A 156 5.61 4.44 -1.53
C ARG A 156 6.31 3.15 -1.14
N THR A 157 6.89 2.43 -2.10
CA THR A 157 7.63 1.19 -1.82
C THR A 157 8.81 1.44 -0.88
N SER A 158 9.56 2.54 -1.07
CA SER A 158 10.65 2.90 -0.16
C SER A 158 10.15 3.19 1.25
N LYS A 159 9.05 3.93 1.40
CA LYS A 159 8.46 4.23 2.71
C LYS A 159 7.96 2.98 3.41
N THR A 160 7.33 2.06 2.67
CA THR A 160 6.89 0.77 3.21
C THR A 160 8.07 -0.05 3.70
N ALA A 161 9.14 -0.17 2.91
CA ALA A 161 10.36 -0.87 3.32
C ALA A 161 10.97 -0.30 4.60
N SER A 162 11.07 1.03 4.71
CA SER A 162 11.57 1.66 5.94
C SER A 162 10.69 1.40 7.16
N LYS A 163 9.36 1.34 6.97
CA LYS A 163 8.42 1.01 8.04
C LYS A 163 8.54 -0.45 8.48
N GLU A 164 8.59 -1.39 7.54
CA GLU A 164 8.79 -2.81 7.83
C GLU A 164 10.11 -3.04 8.59
N ILE A 165 11.20 -2.39 8.16
CA ILE A 165 12.49 -2.44 8.87
C ILE A 165 12.38 -1.86 10.29
N ARG A 166 11.63 -0.78 10.48
CA ARG A 166 11.44 -0.16 11.80
C ARG A 166 10.58 -1.01 12.72
N GLU A 167 9.51 -1.61 12.19
CA GLU A 167 8.50 -2.35 12.94
C GLU A 167 8.97 -3.79 13.28
N GLY A 168 10.00 -4.30 12.59
CA GLY A 168 10.68 -5.55 12.97
C GLY A 168 9.87 -6.80 12.65
N LYS A 169 10.03 -7.85 13.47
CA LYS A 169 9.48 -9.19 13.19
C LYS A 169 7.98 -9.24 12.99
N THR A 170 7.20 -8.24 13.43
CA THR A 170 5.74 -8.18 13.30
C THR A 170 5.20 -8.39 11.87
N TYR A 171 6.01 -8.19 10.82
CA TYR A 171 5.62 -8.36 9.41
C TYR A 171 6.50 -9.36 8.64
N GLU A 172 7.24 -10.23 9.34
CA GLU A 172 7.95 -11.31 8.67
C GLU A 172 6.95 -12.22 7.92
N SER A 173 7.29 -12.55 6.67
CA SER A 173 6.44 -13.44 5.87
C SER A 173 6.37 -14.79 6.57
N GLU A 174 5.17 -15.38 6.64
CA GLU A 174 4.95 -16.70 7.26
C GLU A 174 4.87 -16.76 8.81
N ILE A 175 4.75 -15.62 9.53
CA ILE A 175 4.42 -15.65 10.98
C ILE A 175 3.19 -16.51 11.28
N ASP A 176 2.16 -16.43 10.44
CA ASP A 176 0.94 -17.22 10.58
C ASP A 176 1.14 -18.72 10.27
N LYS A 177 2.26 -19.09 9.63
CA LYS A 177 2.57 -20.49 9.26
C LYS A 177 3.57 -21.15 10.20
N GLU A 178 4.33 -20.39 11.00
CA GLU A 178 5.11 -20.96 12.10
C GLU A 178 4.13 -21.42 13.19
N SER A 179 3.73 -22.68 13.07
CA SER A 179 2.88 -23.38 14.02
C SER A 179 3.60 -23.49 15.38
N GLN A 180 3.52 -22.44 16.18
CA GLN A 180 3.33 -22.66 17.61
C GLN A 180 1.84 -22.94 17.78
N GLU A 181 1.51 -24.05 18.44
CA GLU A 181 0.15 -24.34 18.88
C GLU A 181 -0.42 -23.05 19.50
N ILE A 182 -1.33 -22.38 18.78
CA ILE A 182 -2.06 -21.25 19.34
C ILE A 182 -2.85 -21.90 20.48
N PRO A 183 -2.58 -21.57 21.75
CA PRO A 183 -3.41 -22.08 22.83
C PRO A 183 -4.83 -21.66 22.48
N GLU A 184 -5.76 -22.61 22.53
CA GLU A 184 -7.18 -22.40 22.27
C GLU A 184 -7.59 -21.08 22.90
N ILE A 185 -7.97 -20.11 22.06
CA ILE A 185 -8.40 -18.81 22.53
C ILE A 185 -9.66 -19.09 23.34
N GLN A 186 -9.53 -19.14 24.67
CA GLN A 186 -10.67 -19.18 25.55
C GLN A 186 -11.52 -17.97 25.19
N ASP A 187 -12.78 -18.21 24.84
CA ASP A 187 -13.74 -17.15 24.60
C ASP A 187 -13.63 -16.14 25.73
N ILE A 188 -13.39 -14.88 25.37
CA ILE A 188 -13.33 -13.79 26.34
C ILE A 188 -14.65 -13.81 27.09
N THR A 189 -14.62 -14.25 28.35
CA THR A 189 -15.74 -14.10 29.26
C THR A 189 -16.07 -12.63 29.25
N LYS A 190 -17.28 -12.26 28.78
CA LYS A 190 -17.73 -10.87 28.78
C LYS A 190 -17.73 -10.38 30.21
N ILE A 191 -16.66 -9.70 30.61
CA ILE A 191 -16.59 -9.01 31.88
C ILE A 191 -17.69 -7.94 31.79
N PRO A 192 -18.64 -7.89 32.75
CA PRO A 192 -19.61 -6.81 32.80
C PRO A 192 -18.83 -5.50 32.80
N LEU A 193 -19.27 -4.52 32.01
CA LEU A 193 -18.74 -3.15 32.06
C LEU A 193 -19.04 -2.60 33.46
N ASN A 194 -18.14 -2.90 34.41
CA ASN A 194 -18.03 -2.12 35.61
C ASN A 194 -17.24 -0.88 35.18
N GLU A 195 -17.76 0.30 35.49
CA GLU A 195 -17.04 1.56 35.35
C GLU A 195 -15.80 1.49 36.25
N GLN A 196 -14.74 0.86 35.73
CA GLN A 196 -13.45 0.88 36.38
C GLN A 196 -12.94 2.30 36.25
N GLU A 197 -12.81 2.96 37.41
CA GLU A 197 -12.05 4.19 37.54
C GLU A 197 -10.78 4.07 36.71
N VAL A 198 -10.70 4.91 35.67
CA VAL A 198 -9.52 4.99 34.81
C VAL A 198 -8.37 5.38 35.72
N ILE A 199 -7.53 4.41 36.09
CA ILE A 199 -6.25 4.70 36.74
C ILE A 199 -5.49 5.55 35.73
N LYS A 200 -5.44 6.85 35.99
CA LYS A 200 -4.73 7.83 35.18
C LYS A 200 -3.23 7.55 35.36
N ALA A 201 -2.69 6.67 34.53
CA ALA A 201 -1.25 6.44 34.49
C ALA A 201 -0.56 7.77 34.12
N PRO A 202 0.53 8.16 34.79
CA PRO A 202 1.24 9.38 34.46
C PRO A 202 1.79 9.29 33.03
N VAL A 203 1.49 10.30 32.22
CA VAL A 203 2.01 10.40 30.85
C VAL A 203 3.45 10.89 30.93
N VAL A 204 4.39 10.05 30.46
CA VAL A 204 5.80 10.41 30.36
C VAL A 204 6.16 10.55 28.89
N ILE A 205 6.63 11.73 28.51
CA ILE A 205 7.18 12.01 27.18
C ILE A 205 8.69 11.84 27.29
N PHE A 206 9.30 11.01 26.45
CA PHE A 206 10.75 10.85 26.45
C PHE A 206 11.31 10.97 25.03
N ASP A 207 12.56 11.40 24.96
CA ASP A 207 13.32 11.51 23.72
C ASP A 207 14.76 11.03 23.92
N LEU A 208 15.37 10.54 22.84
CA LEU A 208 16.69 9.93 22.85
C LEU A 208 17.58 10.57 21.78
N GLU A 209 18.77 11.00 22.20
CA GLU A 209 19.86 11.31 21.27
C GLU A 209 20.77 10.10 21.13
N THR A 210 21.28 9.87 19.92
CA THR A 210 22.09 8.69 19.61
C THR A 210 23.30 9.03 18.77
N THR A 211 24.30 8.14 18.75
CA THR A 211 25.50 8.31 17.91
C THR A 211 25.19 8.22 16.41
N GLY A 212 24.01 7.74 16.00
CA GLY A 212 23.58 7.60 14.60
C GLY A 212 22.23 6.89 14.45
N LEU A 213 21.72 6.73 13.22
CA LEU A 213 20.42 6.10 12.95
C LEU A 213 20.44 4.56 12.89
N SER A 214 21.57 3.93 13.21
CA SER A 214 21.73 2.48 13.20
C SER A 214 21.18 1.82 14.47
N ARG A 215 20.82 0.53 14.39
CA ARG A 215 20.46 -0.28 15.58
C ARG A 215 21.65 -0.60 16.49
N LYS A 216 22.88 -0.36 16.01
CA LYS A 216 24.12 -0.49 16.78
C LYS A 216 24.63 0.84 17.32
N SER A 217 23.86 1.91 17.14
CA SER A 217 24.19 3.22 17.71
C SER A 217 23.97 3.22 19.21
N ASP A 218 24.81 3.97 19.90
CA ASP A 218 24.71 4.14 21.34
C ASP A 218 23.82 5.35 21.65
N ILE A 219 23.14 5.31 22.80
CA ILE A 219 22.40 6.45 23.33
C ILE A 219 23.41 7.44 23.93
N THR A 220 23.35 8.71 23.53
CA THR A 220 24.20 9.78 24.05
C THR A 220 23.46 10.66 25.06
N GLN A 221 22.13 10.73 24.98
CA GLN A 221 21.30 11.42 25.96
C GLN A 221 19.93 10.75 26.07
N LEU A 222 19.41 10.69 27.30
CA LEU A 222 18.03 10.33 27.61
C LEU A 222 17.36 11.49 28.32
N ALA A 223 16.30 12.03 27.71
CA ALA A 223 15.45 13.06 28.31
C ALA A 223 14.04 12.52 28.50
N ALA A 224 13.44 12.77 29.66
CA ALA A 224 12.07 12.41 29.97
C ALA A 224 11.39 13.55 30.73
N TYR A 225 10.13 13.80 30.40
CA TYR A 225 9.28 14.83 30.96
C TYR A 225 7.95 14.22 31.40
N SER A 226 7.55 14.54 32.61
CA SER A 226 6.22 14.31 33.16
C SER A 226 5.72 15.62 33.77
N GLU A 227 4.41 15.78 33.97
CA GLU A 227 3.81 16.99 34.56
C GLU A 227 4.48 17.42 35.88
N SER A 228 5.08 16.48 36.63
CA SER A 228 5.73 16.70 37.92
C SER A 228 7.26 16.56 37.93
N VAL A 229 7.87 15.94 36.91
CA VAL A 229 9.30 15.56 36.96
C VAL A 229 9.95 15.69 35.58
N ASN A 230 11.10 16.35 35.56
CA ASN A 230 11.98 16.43 34.39
C ASN A 230 13.25 15.63 34.68
N PHE A 231 13.65 14.78 33.74
CA PHE A 231 14.86 13.99 33.78
C PHE A 231 15.64 14.23 32.49
N SER A 232 16.93 14.54 32.60
CA SER A 232 17.81 14.62 31.44
C SER A 232 19.20 14.20 31.87
N THR A 233 19.72 13.15 31.23
CA THR A 233 21.06 12.63 31.52
C THR A 233 21.82 12.34 30.24
N TYR A 234 23.12 12.64 30.26
CA TYR A 234 24.05 12.30 29.20
C TYR A 234 24.71 10.96 29.51
N ILE A 235 24.88 10.15 28.48
CA ILE A 235 25.48 8.83 28.54
C ILE A 235 26.71 8.84 27.64
N PHE A 236 27.84 8.37 28.15
CA PHE A 236 29.05 8.24 27.34
C PHE A 236 28.91 7.07 26.37
N PRO A 237 28.96 7.31 25.05
CA PRO A 237 28.88 6.24 24.07
C PRO A 237 30.20 5.45 24.01
N SER A 238 30.10 4.17 23.69
CA SER A 238 31.24 3.31 23.40
C SER A 238 31.80 3.52 21.99
N GLN A 239 31.02 4.16 21.11
CA GLN A 239 31.35 4.44 19.71
C GLN A 239 31.34 5.95 19.42
N PRO A 240 32.13 6.44 18.43
CA PRO A 240 32.10 7.85 18.05
C PRO A 240 30.74 8.25 17.46
N ILE A 241 30.35 9.50 17.70
CA ILE A 241 29.14 10.10 17.10
C ILE A 241 29.39 10.32 15.61
N PHE A 242 28.53 9.76 14.75
CA PHE A 242 28.60 9.94 13.30
C PHE A 242 28.31 11.40 12.92
N LYS A 243 28.92 11.88 11.84
CA LYS A 243 28.82 13.29 11.43
C LYS A 243 27.37 13.73 11.19
N GLU A 244 26.58 12.84 10.61
CA GLU A 244 25.16 13.06 10.35
C GLU A 244 24.32 13.20 11.63
N ALA A 245 24.72 12.53 12.72
CA ALA A 245 24.07 12.67 14.02
C ALA A 245 24.51 13.95 14.73
N SER A 246 25.80 14.29 14.65
CA SER A 246 26.35 15.53 15.21
C SER A 246 25.75 16.78 14.56
N ASP A 247 25.50 16.75 13.24
CA ASP A 247 24.86 17.85 12.51
C ASP A 247 23.39 18.08 12.95
N VAL A 248 22.73 17.05 13.48
CA VAL A 248 21.32 17.11 13.92
C VAL A 248 21.20 17.45 15.42
N SER A 249 22.03 16.82 16.27
CA SER A 249 21.97 16.99 17.73
C SER A 249 22.82 18.14 18.26
N GLN A 250 23.71 18.71 17.43
CA GLN A 250 24.75 19.69 17.81
C GLN A 250 25.65 19.24 18.97
N GLN A 251 25.70 17.93 19.26
CA GLN A 251 26.58 17.36 20.27
C GLN A 251 27.94 17.02 19.66
N HIS A 252 29.01 17.45 20.34
CA HIS A 252 30.39 17.13 19.99
C HIS A 252 31.06 16.36 21.13
N CYS A 253 31.66 15.22 20.81
CA CYS A 253 32.46 14.46 21.77
C CYS A 253 33.86 15.09 21.84
N SER A 254 34.16 15.84 22.90
CA SER A 254 35.52 16.33 23.16
C SER A 254 36.43 15.16 23.55
N SER A 255 37.50 14.96 22.79
CA SER A 255 38.47 13.88 23.02
C SER A 255 39.15 14.06 24.38
N ILE A 256 39.12 13.02 25.22
CA ILE A 256 39.96 12.95 26.43
C ILE A 256 41.42 12.87 25.95
N GLN A 257 42.21 13.92 26.22
CA GLN A 257 43.66 13.78 26.27
C GLN A 257 43.98 12.88 27.46
N VAL A 258 44.31 11.62 27.18
CA VAL A 258 44.90 10.73 28.18
C VAL A 258 46.30 11.27 28.46
N GLY A 259 46.46 11.92 29.61
CA GLY A 259 47.75 12.28 30.15
C GLY A 259 48.58 11.02 30.38
N SER A 260 49.77 11.03 29.80
CA SER A 260 50.86 10.05 29.94
C SER A 260 51.24 9.77 31.39
#